data_AF-A0A842Y3M7-F1
#
_entry.id   AF-A0A842Y3M7-F1
#
_cell.length_a   1.000
_cell.length_b   1.000
_cell.length_c   1.000
_cell.angle_alpha   90.00
_cell.angle_beta   90.00
_cell.angle_gamma   90.00
#
_symmetry.space_group_name_H-M   'P 1'
#
loop_
_entity.id
_entity.type
_entity.pdbx_description
1 polymer ?
#
loop_
_entity_poly.entity_id
_entity_poly.type
_entity_poly.pdbx_seq_one_letter_code
_entity_poly.pdbx_strand_id
1 'polypeptide(L)'
;MTLQNTVLCQICNEQKELSEVRSAELVRQPIVDIIRKTHPDWYSGGFICNSDLNHFRTEYVRNVLEIEKGELSSLEEQVVKSLKEQELLSQNINIEFDRRLTLGERLADKIAEFGGSWRFIIFFTSFLFLWIVVNKALSAVRNAAIPAIKNESMTAGPAGCYTA
;
A
#
# COMPACT_ATOMS: atom_id res chain seq x y z
N MET A 1 27.34 13.55 -44.59
CA MET A 1 27.25 14.93 -44.07
C MET A 1 26.42 14.89 -42.80
N THR A 2 27.07 14.78 -41.63
CA THR A 2 26.38 14.74 -40.34
C THR A 2 26.00 16.17 -39.96
N LEU A 3 24.70 16.47 -39.94
CA LEU A 3 24.17 17.72 -39.41
C LEU A 3 24.52 17.78 -37.92
N GLN A 4 25.54 18.57 -37.55
CA GLN A 4 25.87 18.89 -36.18
C GLN A 4 24.78 19.81 -35.61
N ASN A 5 23.66 19.21 -35.22
CA ASN A 5 22.58 19.91 -34.55
C ASN A 5 22.83 19.80 -33.04
N THR A 6 23.90 20.48 -32.60
CA THR A 6 24.30 20.58 -31.20
C THR A 6 23.77 21.87 -30.60
N VAL A 7 23.39 21.82 -29.33
CA VAL A 7 22.92 22.98 -28.57
C VAL A 7 23.67 23.08 -27.25
N LEU A 8 23.75 24.30 -26.72
CA LEU A 8 24.45 24.59 -25.47
C LEU A 8 23.54 24.29 -24.27
N CYS A 9 24.03 23.53 -23.30
CA CYS A 9 23.39 23.43 -22.00
C CYS A 9 23.58 24.72 -21.20
N GLN A 10 22.50 25.29 -20.64
CA GLN A 10 22.57 26.50 -19.80
C GLN A 10 23.27 26.31 -18.44
N ILE A 11 23.50 25.05 -18.03
CA ILE A 11 24.07 24.72 -16.73
C ILE A 11 25.57 24.47 -16.86
N CYS A 12 25.98 23.45 -17.61
CA CYS A 12 27.39 23.11 -17.79
C CYS A 12 28.09 23.90 -18.92
N ASN A 13 27.36 24.68 -19.74
CA ASN A 13 27.90 25.37 -20.91
C ASN A 13 28.64 24.45 -21.91
N GLU A 14 28.29 23.16 -21.93
CA GLU A 14 28.82 22.21 -22.91
C GLU A 14 27.88 22.09 -24.12
N GLN A 15 28.47 21.84 -25.29
CA GLN A 15 27.72 21.49 -26.49
C GLN A 15 27.28 20.03 -26.41
N LYS A 16 25.97 19.80 -26.54
CA LYS A 16 25.35 18.47 -26.50
C LYS A 16 24.49 18.25 -27.73
N GLU A 17 24.30 17.00 -28.11
CA GLU A 17 23.38 16.66 -29.19
C GLU A 17 21.92 16.94 -28.77
N LEU A 18 21.07 17.29 -29.74
CA LEU A 18 19.63 17.48 -29.49
C LEU A 18 18.93 16.27 -28.87
N SER A 19 19.47 15.06 -29.05
CA SER A 19 18.97 13.83 -28.42
C SER A 19 19.21 13.79 -26.90
N GLU A 20 20.26 14.48 -26.42
CA GLU A 20 20.72 14.44 -25.03
C GLU A 20 20.28 15.67 -24.21
N VAL A 21 19.52 16.57 -24.82
CA VAL A 21 19.04 17.79 -24.19
C VAL A 21 17.52 17.88 -24.11
N ARG A 22 17.05 18.70 -23.19
CA ARG A 22 15.64 19.01 -22.97
C ARG A 22 15.47 20.52 -22.99
N SER A 23 14.33 20.97 -23.53
CA SER A 23 13.94 22.37 -23.40
C SER A 23 13.72 22.72 -21.93
N ALA A 24 14.24 23.88 -21.52
CA ALA A 24 14.06 24.43 -20.18
C ALA A 24 12.59 24.67 -19.82
N GLU A 25 11.73 24.92 -20.81
CA GLU A 25 10.28 25.09 -20.62
C GLU A 25 9.58 23.81 -20.16
N LEU A 26 10.10 22.63 -20.52
CA LEU A 26 9.55 21.33 -20.11
C LEU A 26 10.01 20.90 -18.71
N VAL A 27 10.91 21.65 -18.09
CA VAL A 27 11.38 21.37 -16.73
C VAL A 27 10.31 21.80 -15.74
N ARG A 28 9.93 20.89 -14.83
CA ARG A 28 8.89 21.18 -13.82
C ARG A 28 9.34 22.29 -12.86
N GLN A 29 8.40 23.15 -12.46
CA GLN A 29 8.66 24.31 -11.59
C GLN A 29 9.50 24.02 -10.33
N PRO A 30 9.24 22.95 -9.55
CA PRO A 30 10.03 22.71 -8.34
C PRO A 30 11.53 22.46 -8.61
N ILE A 31 11.86 21.91 -9.78
CA ILE A 31 13.24 21.72 -10.20
C ILE A 31 13.83 23.06 -10.68
N VAL A 32 13.04 23.86 -11.40
CA VAL A 32 13.44 25.22 -11.82
C VAL A 32 13.77 26.10 -10.61
N ASP A 33 13.00 26.01 -9.53
CA ASP A 33 13.24 26.78 -8.31
C ASP A 33 14.58 26.43 -7.65
N ILE A 34 14.98 25.14 -7.70
CA ILE A 34 16.29 24.72 -7.23
C ILE A 34 17.39 25.19 -8.19
N ILE A 35 17.19 25.02 -9.49
CA ILE A 35 18.16 25.47 -10.51
C ILE A 35 18.43 26.97 -10.35
N ARG A 36 17.40 27.80 -10.19
CA ARG A 36 17.53 29.26 -10.05
C ARG A 36 18.32 29.70 -8.81
N LYS A 37 18.37 28.87 -7.75
CA LYS A 37 19.19 29.16 -6.57
C LYS A 37 20.69 29.10 -6.90
N THR A 38 21.09 28.18 -7.77
CA THR A 38 22.51 27.96 -8.14
C THR A 38 22.89 28.66 -9.44
N HIS A 39 21.93 28.82 -10.36
CA HIS A 39 22.09 29.45 -11.67
C HIS A 39 20.98 30.52 -11.88
N PRO A 40 21.19 31.75 -11.40
CA PRO A 40 20.24 32.85 -11.57
C PRO A 40 19.96 33.22 -13.04
N ASP A 41 20.91 32.91 -13.93
CA ASP A 41 20.84 33.19 -15.37
C ASP A 41 19.95 32.20 -16.15
N TRP A 42 19.28 31.27 -15.46
CA TRP A 42 18.39 30.28 -16.07
C TRP A 42 17.15 30.92 -16.75
N TYR A 43 16.97 30.64 -18.04
CA TYR A 43 15.80 31.09 -18.82
C TYR A 43 15.04 29.93 -19.48
N SER A 44 13.73 30.11 -19.70
CA SER A 44 12.81 29.07 -20.21
C SER A 44 13.03 28.69 -21.67
N GLY A 45 13.64 29.57 -22.46
CA GLY A 45 13.89 29.36 -23.90
C GLY A 45 15.14 28.54 -24.24
N GLY A 46 15.96 28.16 -23.25
CA GLY A 46 17.21 27.46 -23.51
C GLY A 46 17.10 25.94 -23.32
N PHE A 47 18.26 25.27 -23.28
CA PHE A 47 18.35 23.82 -23.15
C PHE A 47 19.11 23.40 -21.90
N ILE A 48 18.77 22.23 -21.37
CA ILE A 48 19.48 21.55 -20.30
C ILE A 48 19.78 20.12 -20.71
N CYS A 49 21.01 19.66 -20.48
CA CYS A 49 21.38 18.26 -20.76
C CYS A 49 20.76 17.31 -19.74
N ASN A 50 20.61 16.04 -20.12
CA ASN A 50 20.00 15.04 -19.26
C ASN A 50 20.81 14.80 -17.97
N SER A 51 22.14 14.91 -18.00
CA SER A 51 22.99 14.73 -16.82
C SER A 51 22.71 15.79 -15.75
N ASP A 52 22.72 17.07 -16.14
CA ASP A 52 22.48 18.18 -15.22
C ASP A 52 21.04 18.16 -14.72
N LEU A 53 20.07 17.87 -15.61
CA LEU A 53 18.67 17.74 -15.22
C LEU A 53 18.47 16.60 -14.19
N ASN A 54 19.14 15.47 -14.36
CA ASN A 54 19.06 14.35 -13.42
C ASN A 54 19.75 14.65 -12.08
N HIS A 55 20.82 15.45 -12.09
CA HIS A 55 21.45 15.95 -10.87
C HIS A 55 20.45 16.77 -10.04
N PHE A 56 19.82 17.78 -10.64
CA PHE A 56 18.82 18.61 -9.94
C PHE A 56 17.55 17.86 -9.55
N ARG A 57 17.13 16.84 -10.31
CA ARG A 57 16.04 15.94 -9.90
C ARG A 57 16.36 15.18 -8.62
N THR A 58 17.59 14.67 -8.53
CA THR A 58 18.05 13.94 -7.34
C THR A 58 18.12 14.86 -6.14
N GLU A 59 18.59 16.10 -6.35
CA GLU A 59 18.62 17.13 -5.32
C GLU A 59 17.22 17.53 -4.84
N TYR A 60 16.27 17.69 -5.76
CA TYR A 60 14.87 17.93 -5.42
C TYR A 60 14.31 16.82 -4.54
N VAL A 61 14.50 15.55 -4.93
CA VAL A 61 14.04 14.40 -4.13
C VAL A 61 14.69 14.40 -2.75
N ARG A 62 16.00 14.68 -2.65
CA ARG A 62 16.69 14.78 -1.35
C ARG A 62 16.10 15.89 -0.49
N ASN A 63 15.90 17.09 -1.05
CA ASN A 63 15.33 18.24 -0.33
C ASN A 63 13.90 17.96 0.16
N VAL A 64 13.05 17.33 -0.66
CA VAL A 64 11.69 16.95 -0.24
C VAL A 64 11.73 15.95 0.92
N LEU A 65 12.61 14.94 0.85
CA LEU A 65 12.78 13.96 1.94
C LEU A 65 13.31 14.59 3.24
N GLU A 66 14.11 15.66 3.15
CA GLU A 66 14.57 16.43 4.31
C GLU A 66 13.50 17.36 4.87
N ILE A 67 12.70 18.00 4.01
CA ILE A 67 11.55 18.81 4.42
C ILE A 67 10.48 17.96 5.08
N GLU A 68 10.16 16.77 4.56
CA GLU A 68 9.22 15.84 5.21
C GLU A 68 9.72 15.38 6.59
N LYS A 69 11.04 15.30 6.81
CA LYS A 69 11.61 15.07 8.15
C LYS A 69 11.58 16.31 9.05
N GLY A 70 11.62 17.52 8.48
CA GLY A 70 11.57 18.79 9.20
C GLY A 70 10.15 19.29 9.50
N GLU A 71 9.16 18.97 8.67
CA GLU A 71 7.75 19.35 8.82
C GLU A 71 7.01 18.49 9.87
N LEU A 72 7.55 17.32 10.23
CA LEU A 72 7.08 16.57 11.40
C LEU A 72 7.44 17.24 12.74
N SER A 73 8.31 18.26 12.76
CA SER A 73 8.73 18.88 14.03
C SER A 73 7.88 20.10 14.45
N SER A 74 7.16 20.77 13.54
CA SER A 74 6.54 22.08 13.84
C SER A 74 5.01 22.06 13.95
N LEU A 75 4.34 21.04 13.42
CA LEU A 75 2.89 20.85 13.62
C LEU A 75 2.54 19.98 14.84
N GLU A 76 3.46 19.12 15.29
CA GLU A 76 3.23 18.28 16.48
C GLU A 76 3.35 19.08 17.79
N GLU A 77 4.15 20.15 17.82
CA GLU A 77 4.42 20.93 19.04
C GLU A 77 3.21 21.77 19.50
N GLN A 78 2.33 22.18 18.58
CA GLN A 78 1.12 22.94 18.92
C GLN A 78 -0.05 22.04 19.35
N VAL A 79 -0.12 20.80 18.84
CA VAL A 79 -1.15 19.82 19.24
C VAL A 79 -0.91 19.31 20.66
N VAL A 80 0.34 19.07 21.05
CA VAL A 80 0.70 18.65 22.43
C VAL A 80 0.35 19.71 23.47
N LYS A 81 0.34 21.00 23.09
CA LYS A 81 0.09 22.12 24.02
C LYS A 81 -1.40 22.40 24.24
N SER A 82 -2.24 22.23 23.22
CA SER A 82 -3.70 22.46 23.33
C SER A 82 -4.50 21.24 23.81
N LEU A 83 -3.97 20.02 23.66
CA LEU A 83 -4.64 18.81 24.18
C LEU A 83 -4.69 18.76 25.72
N LYS A 84 -3.93 19.61 26.41
CA LYS A 84 -3.90 19.65 27.88
C LYS A 84 -5.09 20.38 28.52
N GLU A 85 -5.94 21.07 27.75
CA GLU A 85 -6.99 21.95 28.32
C GLU A 85 -8.44 21.67 27.88
N GLN A 86 -8.70 20.77 26.92
CA GLN A 86 -10.08 20.49 26.45
C GLN A 86 -10.67 19.14 26.89
N GLU A 87 -10.04 18.46 27.84
CA GLU A 87 -10.35 17.07 28.22
C GLU A 87 -11.65 16.88 29.04
N LEU A 88 -12.44 17.91 29.38
CA LEU A 88 -13.36 17.74 30.51
C LEU A 88 -14.85 17.49 30.24
N LEU A 89 -15.46 17.74 29.07
CA LEU A 89 -16.94 17.63 29.01
C LEU A 89 -17.60 16.98 27.78
N SER A 90 -16.99 16.96 26.59
CA SER A 90 -17.61 16.34 25.39
C SER A 90 -16.96 15.02 24.95
N GLN A 91 -16.02 14.51 25.75
CA GLN A 91 -15.17 13.38 25.39
C GLN A 91 -15.79 12.01 25.67
N ASN A 92 -16.78 11.87 26.57
CA ASN A 92 -17.09 10.55 27.12
C ASN A 92 -17.64 9.52 26.09
N ILE A 93 -18.31 9.97 25.01
CA ILE A 93 -18.86 9.03 24.01
C ILE A 93 -17.88 8.81 22.84
N ASN A 94 -17.18 9.86 22.41
CA ASN A 94 -16.23 9.76 21.29
C ASN A 94 -14.88 9.17 21.73
N ILE A 95 -14.42 9.43 22.96
CA ILE A 95 -13.17 8.86 23.49
C ILE A 95 -13.23 7.36 23.65
N GLU A 96 -14.38 6.75 23.96
CA GLU A 96 -14.37 5.29 24.06
C GLU A 96 -14.27 4.64 22.67
N PHE A 97 -14.81 5.28 21.63
CA PHE A 97 -14.65 4.84 20.25
C PHE A 97 -13.24 5.12 19.71
N ASP A 98 -12.71 6.33 19.93
CA ASP A 98 -11.32 6.70 19.58
C ASP A 98 -10.27 5.93 20.39
N ARG A 99 -10.53 5.60 21.67
CA ARG A 99 -9.69 4.69 22.46
C ARG A 99 -9.73 3.28 21.92
N ARG A 100 -10.89 2.78 21.50
CA ARG A 100 -10.98 1.45 20.88
C ARG A 100 -10.32 1.42 19.51
N LEU A 101 -10.41 2.50 18.73
CA LEU A 101 -9.67 2.67 17.49
C LEU A 101 -8.16 2.71 17.74
N THR A 102 -7.66 3.50 18.68
CA THR A 102 -6.22 3.56 19.01
C THR A 102 -5.68 2.28 19.65
N LEU A 103 -6.46 1.58 20.48
CA LEU A 103 -6.10 0.23 20.93
C LEU A 103 -6.16 -0.78 19.78
N GLY A 104 -7.12 -0.63 18.87
CA GLY A 104 -7.27 -1.42 17.66
C GLY A 104 -6.13 -1.21 16.68
N GLU A 105 -5.64 0.02 16.50
CA GLU A 105 -4.46 0.40 15.72
C GLU A 105 -3.23 -0.27 16.30
N ARG A 106 -3.01 -0.16 17.61
CA ARG A 106 -1.89 -0.83 18.29
C ARG A 106 -1.97 -2.35 18.22
N LEU A 107 -3.18 -2.91 18.22
CA LEU A 107 -3.39 -4.36 18.07
C LEU A 107 -3.17 -4.79 16.62
N ALA A 108 -3.63 -4.00 15.65
CA ALA A 108 -3.46 -4.22 14.22
C ALA A 108 -1.99 -4.12 13.82
N ASP A 109 -1.25 -3.13 14.32
CA ASP A 109 0.18 -2.97 14.10
C ASP A 109 0.97 -4.15 14.67
N LYS A 110 0.61 -4.60 15.87
CA LYS A 110 1.19 -5.82 16.44
C LYS A 110 0.86 -7.04 15.59
N ILE A 111 -0.40 -7.21 15.16
CA ILE A 111 -0.80 -8.33 14.31
C ILE A 111 -0.09 -8.26 12.95
N ALA A 112 0.16 -7.07 12.39
CA ALA A 112 0.92 -6.87 11.16
C ALA A 112 2.40 -7.24 11.36
N GLU A 113 2.99 -6.88 12.49
CA GLU A 113 4.36 -7.24 12.86
C GLU A 113 4.53 -8.75 13.09
N PHE A 114 3.58 -9.40 13.78
CA PHE A 114 3.55 -10.86 13.97
C PHE A 114 3.21 -11.62 12.67
N GLY A 115 2.37 -11.02 11.81
CA GLY A 115 1.94 -11.57 10.52
C GLY A 115 3.00 -11.53 9.43
N GLY A 116 4.09 -10.76 9.61
CA GLY A 116 5.20 -10.67 8.67
C GLY A 116 6.11 -11.90 8.63
N SER A 117 6.02 -12.79 9.63
CA SER A 117 6.84 -14.01 9.67
C SER A 117 6.21 -15.16 8.88
N TRP A 118 6.94 -15.69 7.92
CA TRP A 118 6.53 -16.87 7.13
C TRP A 118 6.21 -18.10 8.00
N ARG A 119 6.89 -18.25 9.15
CA ARG A 119 6.64 -19.39 10.06
C ARG A 119 5.29 -19.28 10.78
N PHE A 120 4.82 -18.06 11.06
CA PHE A 120 3.52 -17.83 11.69
C PHE A 120 2.37 -18.22 10.76
N ILE A 121 2.45 -17.82 9.48
CA ILE A 121 1.44 -18.14 8.46
C ILE A 121 1.32 -19.66 8.27
N ILE A 122 2.45 -20.37 8.19
CA ILE A 122 2.46 -21.83 8.02
C ILE A 122 1.81 -22.53 9.22
N PHE A 123 2.17 -22.13 10.44
CA PHE A 123 1.60 -22.70 11.67
C PHE A 123 0.08 -22.46 11.75
N PHE A 124 -0.35 -21.22 11.55
CA PHE A 124 -1.76 -20.84 11.63
C PHE A 124 -2.61 -21.55 10.57
N THR A 125 -2.10 -21.62 9.33
CA THR A 125 -2.77 -22.34 8.24
C THR A 125 -2.88 -23.84 8.53
N SER A 126 -1.81 -24.44 9.07
CA SER A 126 -1.81 -25.86 9.44
C SER A 126 -2.82 -26.15 10.56
N PHE A 127 -2.89 -25.27 11.56
CA PHE A 127 -3.88 -25.38 12.64
C PHE A 127 -5.31 -25.27 12.11
N LEU A 128 -5.60 -24.31 11.23
CA LEU A 128 -6.91 -24.18 10.59
C LEU A 128 -7.26 -25.41 9.75
N PHE A 129 -6.30 -25.94 9.01
CA PHE A 129 -6.51 -27.13 8.19
C PHE A 129 -6.86 -28.35 9.07
N LEU A 130 -6.11 -28.55 10.16
CA LEU A 130 -6.39 -29.60 11.14
C LEU A 130 -7.80 -29.42 11.74
N TRP A 131 -8.17 -28.18 12.08
CA TRP A 131 -9.50 -27.86 12.62
C TRP A 131 -10.63 -28.17 11.63
N ILE A 132 -10.43 -27.87 10.34
CA ILE A 132 -11.38 -28.22 9.28
C ILE A 132 -11.52 -29.75 9.18
N VAL A 133 -10.41 -30.49 9.24
CA VAL A 133 -10.43 -31.97 9.20
C VAL A 133 -11.21 -32.54 10.40
N VAL A 134 -10.97 -32.03 11.60
CA VAL A 134 -11.70 -32.43 12.81
C VAL A 134 -13.20 -32.14 12.67
N ASN A 135 -13.57 -30.94 12.18
CA ASN A 135 -14.98 -30.61 11.96
C ASN A 135 -15.62 -31.47 10.86
N LYS A 136 -14.89 -31.79 9.79
CA LYS A 136 -15.36 -32.71 8.76
C LYS A 136 -15.55 -34.12 9.31
N ALA A 137 -14.58 -34.63 10.08
CA ALA A 137 -14.68 -35.93 10.74
C ALA A 137 -15.86 -35.98 11.71
N LEU A 138 -16.06 -34.94 12.53
CA LEU A 138 -17.22 -34.82 13.43
C LEU A 138 -18.55 -34.80 12.66
N SER A 139 -18.61 -34.06 11.54
CA SER A 139 -19.80 -34.05 10.67
C SER A 139 -20.06 -35.40 10.00
N ALA A 140 -19.00 -36.13 9.61
CA ALA A 140 -19.10 -37.47 9.04
C ALA A 140 -19.53 -38.50 10.08
N VAL A 141 -18.99 -38.42 11.31
CA VAL A 141 -19.41 -39.25 12.46
C VAL A 141 -20.87 -38.98 12.82
N ARG A 142 -21.34 -37.73 12.77
CA ARG A 142 -22.76 -37.38 12.97
C ARG A 142 -23.66 -37.96 11.88
N ASN A 143 -23.21 -37.96 10.61
CA ASN A 143 -23.96 -38.56 9.51
C ASN A 143 -23.98 -40.09 9.56
N ALA A 144 -22.94 -40.73 10.12
CA ALA A 144 -22.91 -42.16 10.35
C ALA A 144 -23.85 -42.63 11.48
N ALA A 145 -24.30 -41.71 12.36
CA ALA A 145 -25.21 -42.00 13.47
C ALA A 145 -26.71 -41.95 13.11
N ILE A 146 -27.06 -41.64 11.86
CA ILE A 146 -28.44 -41.75 11.36
C ILE A 146 -28.50 -42.97 10.43
N PRO A 147 -28.72 -44.20 10.95
CA PRO A 147 -29.10 -45.29 10.08
C PRO A 147 -30.44 -44.90 9.46
N ALA A 148 -30.43 -44.73 8.14
CA ALA A 148 -31.63 -44.50 7.35
C ALA A 148 -32.70 -45.49 7.78
N ILE A 149 -33.83 -44.99 8.31
CA ILE A 149 -35.07 -45.75 8.34
C ILE A 149 -35.43 -45.98 6.88
N LYS A 150 -34.98 -47.10 6.32
CA LYS A 150 -35.41 -47.61 5.04
C LYS A 150 -36.82 -48.16 5.27
N ASN A 151 -37.82 -47.29 5.17
CA ASN A 151 -39.20 -47.73 5.16
C ASN A 151 -39.48 -48.42 3.83
N GLU A 152 -40.00 -49.62 3.97
CA GLU A 152 -40.49 -50.47 2.91
C GLU A 152 -41.73 -49.81 2.29
N SER A 153 -41.68 -49.47 1.00
CA SER A 153 -42.87 -49.48 0.15
C SER A 153 -42.45 -49.52 -1.30
N MET A 154 -43.14 -50.38 -2.08
CA MET A 154 -43.06 -50.52 -3.53
C MET A 154 -42.21 -51.70 -4.05
N THR A 155 -42.46 -52.91 -3.53
CA THR A 155 -42.53 -54.09 -4.41
C THR A 155 -43.97 -54.24 -4.87
N ALA A 156 -44.17 -54.00 -6.15
CA ALA A 156 -45.41 -54.17 -6.87
C ALA A 156 -45.95 -55.61 -6.74
N GLY A 157 -47.23 -55.76 -6.40
CA GLY A 157 -48.02 -56.94 -6.74
C GLY A 157 -48.69 -56.77 -8.12
N PRO A 158 -49.40 -57.79 -8.60
CA PRO A 158 -48.86 -59.02 -9.17
C PRO A 158 -49.01 -59.01 -10.70
N ALA A 159 -47.95 -59.36 -11.44
CA ALA A 159 -48.08 -59.67 -12.86
C ALA A 159 -48.55 -61.13 -12.98
N GLY A 160 -49.82 -61.30 -13.36
CA GLY A 160 -50.35 -62.59 -13.77
C GLY A 160 -49.62 -63.13 -14.99
N CYS A 161 -49.32 -64.42 -14.97
CA CYS A 161 -49.06 -65.19 -16.17
C CYS A 161 -49.74 -66.56 -15.99
N TYR A 162 -50.84 -66.73 -16.73
CA TYR A 162 -51.57 -67.97 -16.89
C TYR A 162 -50.77 -68.87 -17.86
N THR A 163 -50.29 -70.01 -17.39
CA THR A 163 -49.91 -71.15 -18.26
C THR A 163 -50.13 -72.46 -17.51
N ALA A 164 -51.22 -73.16 -17.86
CA ALA A 164 -51.37 -74.62 -18.00
C ALA A 164 -52.87 -74.96 -18.06
#